data_AF-A0ABD5S532-F1
#
_entry.id   AF-A0ABD5S532-F1
#
_cell.length_a   1.000
_cell.length_b   1.000
_cell.length_c   1.000
_cell.angle_alpha   90.00
_cell.angle_beta   90.00
_cell.angle_gamma   90.00
#
_symmetry.space_group_name_H-M   'P 1'
#
loop_
_entity.id
_entity.type
_entity.pdbx_description
1 polymer ?
#
loop_
_entity_poly.entity_id
_entity_poly.type
_entity_poly.pdbx_seq_one_letter_code
_entity_poly.pdbx_strand_id
1 'polypeptide(L)' 'MKASTIVIVLGALLAIFGLPIPGLSVLGILIVLLGLGARYVDF' A
#
# COMPACT_ATOMS: atom_id res chain seq x y z
N MET A 1 11.87 -3.83 10.68
CA MET A 1 11.12 -3.95 9.39
C MET A 1 11.49 -2.74 8.55
N LYS A 2 11.87 -2.90 7.27
CA LYS A 2 12.18 -1.75 6.39
C LYS A 2 10.93 -0.85 6.28
N ALA A 3 11.12 0.48 6.17
CA ALA A 3 10.03 1.44 6.06
C ALA A 3 9.08 1.09 4.90
N SER A 4 9.63 0.60 3.79
CA SER A 4 8.89 0.09 2.64
C SER A 4 7.91 -1.05 3.00
N THR A 5 8.27 -1.96 3.90
CA THR A 5 7.39 -3.04 4.35
C THR A 5 6.19 -2.50 5.13
N ILE A 6 6.36 -1.46 5.95
CA ILE A 6 5.27 -0.86 6.73
C ILE A 6 4.27 -0.18 5.79
N VAL A 7 4.76 0.56 4.79
CA VAL A 7 3.92 1.24 3.80
C VAL A 7 3.10 0.24 2.98
N ILE A 8 3.70 -0.88 2.56
CA ILE A 8 2.99 -1.96 1.83
C ILE A 8 1.87 -2.56 2.69
N VAL A 9 2.15 -2.86 3.96
CA VAL A 9 1.17 -3.45 4.87
C VAL A 9 0.01 -2.49 5.12
N LEU A 10 0.29 -1.19 5.34
CA LEU A 10 -0.75 -0.18 5.52
C LEU A 10 -1.60 0.02 4.26
N GLY A 11 -0.98 0.05 3.08
CA GLY A 11 -1.70 0.11 1.81
C GLY A 11 -2.59 -1.12 1.60
N ALA A 12 -2.10 -2.32 1.94
CA ALA A 12 -2.84 -3.55 1.78
C ALA A 12 -4.06 -3.61 2.72
N LEU A 13 -3.89 -3.17 3.97
CA LEU A 13 -4.99 -3.03 4.91
C LEU A 13 -6.03 -2.02 4.40
N LEU A 14 -5.59 -0.87 3.90
CA LEU A 14 -6.50 0.13 3.34
C LEU A 14 -7.25 -0.39 2.11
N ALA A 15 -6.60 -1.20 1.26
CA ALA A 15 -7.24 -1.81 0.10
C ALA A 15 -8.32 -2.84 0.48
N ILE A 16 -8.04 -3.67 1.49
CA ILE A 16 -8.94 -4.72 1.97
C ILE A 16 -10.12 -4.12 2.75
N PHE A 17 -9.86 -3.25 3.71
CA PHE A 17 -10.91 -2.62 4.52
C PHE A 17 -11.63 -1.50 3.77
N GLY A 18 -11.01 -0.94 2.73
CA GLY A 18 -11.62 0.03 1.83
C GLY A 18 -12.48 -0.59 0.73
N LEU A 19 -12.58 -1.92 0.61
CA LEU A 19 -13.41 -2.59 -0.41
C LEU A 19 -14.87 -2.07 -0.49
N PRO A 20 -15.55 -1.75 0.63
CA PRO A 20 -16.91 -1.19 0.61
C PRO A 20 -16.98 0.24 0.04
N ILE A 21 -15.86 0.95 -0.04
CA ILE A 21 -15.75 2.33 -0.51
C ILE A 21 -14.81 2.35 -1.72
N PRO A 22 -15.32 2.32 -2.96
CA PRO A 22 -14.49 2.15 -4.17
C PRO A 22 -13.31 3.12 -4.29
N GLY A 23 -13.46 4.37 -3.84
CA GLY A 23 -12.35 5.34 -3.84
C GLY A 23 -11.24 5.01 -2.83
N LEU A 24 -11.60 4.43 -1.68
CA LEU A 24 -10.66 4.11 -0.61
C LEU A 24 -9.83 2.86 -0.93
N SER A 25 -10.46 1.84 -1.55
CA SER A 25 -9.75 0.64 -2.00
C SER A 25 -8.72 0.94 -3.08
N VAL A 26 -9.06 1.82 -4.03
CA VAL A 26 -8.14 2.29 -5.08
C VAL A 26 -6.94 3.03 -4.48
N LEU A 27 -7.17 3.92 -3.50
CA LEU A 27 -6.08 4.58 -2.78
C LEU A 27 -5.18 3.57 -2.05
N GLY A 28 -5.75 2.56 -1.41
CA GLY A 28 -4.99 1.47 -0.79
C GLY A 28 -4.09 0.75 -1.80
N ILE A 29 -4.61 0.41 -2.97
CA ILE A 29 -3.84 -0.24 -4.05
C ILE A 29 -2.68 0.65 -4.52
N LEU A 30 -2.90 1.95 -4.70
CA LEU A 30 -1.84 2.89 -5.10
C LEU A 30 -0.73 2.98 -4.04
N ILE A 31 -1.08 2.98 -2.76
CA ILE A 31 -0.12 2.98 -1.66
C ILE A 31 0.70 1.67 -1.63
N VAL A 32 0.07 0.52 -1.91
CA VAL A 32 0.79 -0.77 -2.04
C VAL A 32 1.80 -0.70 -3.18
N LEU A 33 1.39 -0.18 -4.34
CA LEU A 33 2.27 -0.05 -5.51
C LEU A 33 3.44 0.90 -5.25
N LEU A 34 3.20 2.02 -4.57
CA LEU A 34 4.25 2.94 -4.13
C LEU A 34 5.21 2.29 -3.14
N GLY A 35 4.70 1.55 -2.14
CA GLY A 35 5.52 0.83 -1.18
C GLY A 35 6.38 -0.27 -1.83
N LEU A 36 5.82 -0.99 -2.81
CA LEU A 36 6.55 -1.96 -3.63
C LEU A 36 7.62 -1.26 -4.47
N GLY A 37 7.29 -0.18 -5.18
CA GLY A 37 8.24 0.63 -5.95
C GLY A 37 9.38 1.16 -5.08
N ALA A 38 9.05 1.70 -3.90
CA ALA A 38 10.03 2.16 -2.93
C ALA A 38 10.96 1.03 -2.47
N ARG A 39 10.46 -0.21 -2.32
CA ARG A 39 11.30 -1.37 -1.98
C ARG A 39 12.32 -1.72 -3.07
N TYR A 40 12.07 -1.38 -4.33
CA TYR A 40 13.02 -1.60 -5.43
C TYR A 40 14.04 -0.46 -5.57
N VAL A 41 13.70 0.76 -5.12
CA VAL A 41 14.62 1.91 -5.12
C VAL A 41 15.48 1.97 -3.85
N ASP A 42 14.95 1.46 -2.74
CA ASP A 42 15.61 1.33 -1.43
C ASP A 42 16.48 0.05 -1.40
N PHE A 43 17.59 0.08 -2.16
CA PHE A 43 18.68 -0.92 -2.12
C PHE A 43 19.16 -1.14 -0.68
#